data_AF-A0A935Y8Z0-F1
#
_entry.id   AF-A0A935Y8Z0-F1
#
_cell.length_a   1.000
_cell.length_b   1.000
_cell.length_c   1.000
_cell.angle_alpha   90.00
_cell.angle_beta   90.00
_cell.angle_gamma   90.00
#
_symmetry.space_group_name_H-M   'P 1'
#
loop_
_entity.id
_entity.type
_entity.pdbx_description
1 polymer ?
#
loop_
_entity_poly.entity_id
_entity_poly.type
_entity_poly.pdbx_seq_one_letter_code
_entity_poly.pdbx_strand_id
1 'polypeptide(L)'
;MACDHYYQLYDTTNKTKKYMPEWGLDGYVTGNCAMLPHITVKDERVCGTGKITRTITSYGKGNTPISDSQTIWVIDCVPFSFTPQGRSYSISSCAPNSDSIVKFIFNIDSANIDCTFLSADYQDTYKTLPDSNYCYVVYRNWKVIDWCQFNPKIPEIGIWEFTDTIAIKDLIKPTCKFNIGTCHEIDSISTSGQEFHQIDLLLSVLDNCTVPDFIRLEYSIDLFNDGSVDCRVGPLTMREFKNGIKPQFSTNLFAINNNNPFDASGQYPVGDHILSVVATDGCGNVESKNFSIQNMIDSINPTPFCQSQTITIPMPPSGCLTLWAVDFNLGSFDNCTAKDELIYYFDKKKRPYLLNFVVKI
;
A
#
# COMPACT_ATOMS: atom_id res chain seq x y z
N MET A 1 -48.56 12.18 27.71
CA MET A 1 -48.78 12.34 29.17
C MET A 1 -47.52 12.05 29.98
N ALA A 2 -46.89 10.87 29.85
CA ALA A 2 -45.65 10.56 30.57
C ALA A 2 -44.45 11.43 30.14
N CYS A 3 -44.22 11.59 28.83
CA CYS A 3 -43.16 12.49 28.35
C CYS A 3 -43.48 13.96 28.58
N ASP A 4 -44.74 14.38 28.44
CA ASP A 4 -45.15 15.75 28.78
C ASP A 4 -44.86 16.08 30.25
N HIS A 5 -45.12 15.13 31.16
CA HIS A 5 -44.80 15.26 32.58
C HIS A 5 -43.29 15.23 32.85
N TYR A 6 -42.54 14.37 32.15
CA TYR A 6 -41.07 14.39 32.18
C TYR A 6 -40.53 15.76 31.76
N TYR A 7 -41.01 16.33 30.65
CA TYR A 7 -40.55 17.63 30.15
C TYR A 7 -40.91 18.80 31.07
N GLN A 8 -41.99 18.70 31.85
CA GLN A 8 -42.30 19.69 32.89
C GLN A 8 -41.27 19.70 34.04
N LEU A 9 -40.57 18.59 34.25
CA LEU A 9 -39.58 18.40 35.32
C LEU A 9 -38.14 18.40 34.81
N TYR A 10 -37.94 18.40 33.49
CA TYR A 10 -36.63 18.29 32.84
C TYR A 10 -35.88 19.63 32.87
N ASP A 11 -34.74 19.65 33.58
CA ASP A 11 -33.83 20.80 33.60
C ASP A 11 -32.81 20.72 32.46
N THR A 12 -32.97 21.57 31.45
CA THR A 12 -32.08 21.64 30.28
C THR A 12 -30.63 22.03 30.60
N THR A 13 -30.39 22.63 31.78
CA THR A 13 -29.05 23.05 32.23
C THR A 13 -28.29 21.97 33.00
N ASN A 14 -28.95 20.89 33.43
CA ASN A 14 -28.34 19.83 34.23
C ASN A 14 -28.82 18.43 33.83
N LYS A 15 -28.45 18.01 32.61
CA LYS A 15 -28.90 16.77 31.96
C LYS A 15 -28.60 15.47 32.74
N THR A 16 -27.72 15.51 33.74
CA THR A 16 -27.34 14.35 34.57
C THR A 16 -28.11 14.24 35.89
N LYS A 17 -28.96 15.22 36.24
CA LYS A 17 -29.91 15.05 37.35
C LYS A 17 -30.97 14.03 36.94
N LYS A 18 -30.72 12.78 37.28
CA LYS A 18 -31.68 11.68 37.18
C LYS A 18 -32.81 11.99 38.16
N TYR A 19 -33.81 12.73 37.72
CA TYR A 19 -35.09 12.78 38.43
C TYR A 19 -35.58 11.34 38.40
N MET A 20 -35.49 10.66 39.54
CA MET A 20 -36.18 9.41 39.81
C MET A 20 -37.52 9.82 40.37
N PRO A 21 -38.55 10.11 39.54
CA PRO A 21 -39.90 10.10 40.08
C PRO A 21 -40.11 8.75 40.75
N GLU A 22 -40.81 8.77 41.88
CA GLU A 22 -41.18 7.57 42.62
C GLU A 22 -42.15 6.74 41.77
N TRP A 23 -41.62 5.97 40.83
CA TRP A 23 -42.41 5.05 40.03
C TRP A 23 -42.56 3.74 40.79
N GLY A 24 -43.77 3.54 41.29
CA GLY A 24 -44.21 2.28 41.87
C GLY A 24 -43.76 2.14 43.31
N LEU A 25 -44.66 2.43 44.25
CA LEU A 25 -44.57 1.78 45.55
C LEU A 25 -44.66 0.27 45.30
N ASP A 26 -43.68 -0.50 45.79
CA ASP A 26 -43.81 -1.95 45.83
C ASP A 26 -45.10 -2.25 46.61
N GLY A 27 -46.05 -2.90 45.93
CA GLY A 27 -47.36 -3.20 46.52
C GLY A 27 -47.18 -3.94 47.85
N TYR A 28 -48.01 -3.63 48.85
CA TYR A 28 -47.95 -4.29 50.15
C TYR A 28 -48.94 -5.46 50.19
N VAL A 29 -48.53 -6.57 50.80
CA VAL A 29 -49.40 -7.74 51.04
C VAL A 29 -49.79 -7.77 52.51
N THR A 30 -51.08 -7.65 52.81
CA THR A 30 -51.60 -7.77 54.18
C THR A 30 -52.17 -9.16 54.42
N GLY A 31 -51.70 -9.85 55.46
CA GLY A 31 -52.19 -11.17 55.86
C GLY A 31 -51.71 -11.60 57.24
N ASN A 32 -52.13 -12.78 57.70
CA ASN A 32 -51.64 -13.35 58.95
C ASN A 32 -50.15 -13.74 58.82
N CYS A 33 -49.39 -13.66 59.91
CA CYS A 33 -47.92 -13.67 59.95
C CYS A 33 -47.20 -14.59 58.94
N ALA A 34 -46.14 -14.05 58.32
CA ALA A 34 -45.16 -14.72 57.45
C ALA A 34 -45.62 -15.14 56.04
N MET A 35 -46.56 -14.42 55.42
CA MET A 35 -46.83 -14.58 53.98
C MET A 35 -45.74 -13.89 53.13
N LEU A 36 -44.98 -14.68 52.37
CA LEU A 36 -44.06 -14.16 51.35
C LEU A 36 -44.78 -14.17 49.99
N PRO A 37 -45.01 -13.00 49.36
CA PRO A 37 -45.56 -12.96 48.01
C PRO A 37 -44.56 -13.50 46.98
N HIS A 38 -45.09 -14.19 45.98
CA HIS A 38 -44.36 -14.58 44.78
C HIS A 38 -44.60 -13.56 43.67
N ILE A 39 -43.54 -12.98 43.12
CA ILE A 39 -43.63 -12.01 42.02
C ILE A 39 -43.18 -12.69 40.74
N THR A 40 -44.05 -12.68 39.72
CA THR A 40 -43.71 -13.09 38.36
C THR A 40 -43.63 -11.84 37.48
N VAL A 41 -42.56 -11.71 36.70
CA VAL A 41 -42.33 -10.56 35.82
C VAL A 41 -42.43 -11.01 34.36
N LYS A 42 -43.29 -10.34 33.59
CA LYS A 42 -43.33 -10.40 32.14
C LYS A 42 -42.75 -9.11 31.59
N ASP A 43 -41.52 -9.16 31.10
CA ASP A 43 -40.85 -8.04 30.43
C ASP A 43 -41.12 -8.12 28.92
N GLU A 44 -41.91 -7.19 28.41
CA GLU A 44 -42.27 -7.07 27.00
C GLU A 44 -41.56 -5.86 26.35
N ARG A 45 -40.47 -5.39 26.95
CA ARG A 45 -39.70 -4.28 26.39
C ARG A 45 -38.94 -4.70 25.14
N VAL A 46 -38.95 -3.79 24.15
CA VAL A 46 -38.12 -3.85 22.94
C VAL A 46 -37.26 -2.60 22.97
N CYS A 47 -35.95 -2.74 22.75
CA CYS A 47 -35.04 -1.59 22.80
C CYS A 47 -35.07 -0.82 24.13
N GLY A 48 -35.22 -1.50 25.26
CA GLY A 48 -35.26 -0.84 26.58
C GLY A 48 -36.55 -0.07 26.90
N THR A 49 -37.45 0.12 25.94
CA THR A 49 -38.78 0.73 26.12
C THR A 49 -39.89 -0.31 25.99
N GLY A 50 -41.06 -0.01 26.53
CA GLY A 50 -42.23 -0.88 26.45
C GLY A 50 -42.78 -1.25 27.83
N LYS A 51 -43.47 -2.39 27.88
CA LYS A 51 -44.31 -2.75 29.02
C LYS A 51 -43.63 -3.80 29.88
N ILE A 52 -43.66 -3.60 31.19
CA ILE A 52 -43.34 -4.62 32.19
C ILE A 52 -44.63 -4.89 32.96
N THR A 53 -45.06 -6.16 32.99
CA THR A 53 -46.18 -6.58 33.84
C THR A 53 -45.62 -7.40 35.00
N ARG A 54 -45.87 -6.97 36.23
CA ARG A 54 -45.53 -7.74 37.43
C ARG A 54 -46.81 -8.30 38.02
N THR A 55 -46.89 -9.61 38.18
CA THR A 55 -48.00 -10.30 38.85
C THR A 55 -47.54 -10.70 40.24
N ILE A 56 -48.18 -10.15 41.26
CA ILE A 56 -47.90 -10.40 42.67
C ILE A 56 -48.92 -11.42 43.14
N THR A 57 -48.47 -12.63 43.48
CA THR A 57 -49.32 -13.73 43.93
C THR A 57 -49.00 -14.06 45.38
N SER A 58 -50.03 -14.12 46.22
CA SER A 58 -49.93 -14.56 47.61
C SER A 58 -50.90 -15.72 47.85
N TYR A 59 -50.63 -16.53 48.88
CA TYR A 59 -51.43 -17.73 49.15
C TYR A 59 -52.20 -17.59 50.46
N GLY A 60 -53.54 -17.61 50.35
CA GLY A 60 -54.43 -17.58 51.50
C GLY A 60 -54.56 -18.93 52.21
N LYS A 61 -55.39 -18.98 53.26
CA LYS A 61 -55.71 -20.21 54.00
C LYS A 61 -56.21 -21.30 53.04
N GLY A 62 -55.62 -22.49 53.11
CA GLY A 62 -55.95 -23.60 52.18
C GLY A 62 -55.19 -23.56 50.85
N ASN A 63 -54.10 -22.81 50.75
CA ASN A 63 -53.23 -22.70 49.57
C ASN A 63 -53.94 -22.14 48.31
N THR A 64 -54.98 -21.32 48.52
CA THR A 64 -55.68 -20.65 47.42
C THR A 64 -54.88 -19.41 46.98
N PRO A 65 -54.47 -19.31 45.70
CA PRO A 65 -53.72 -18.16 45.23
C PRO A 65 -54.64 -16.94 45.06
N ILE A 66 -54.16 -15.78 45.51
CA ILE A 66 -54.73 -14.45 45.23
C ILE A 66 -53.63 -13.66 44.52
N SER A 67 -53.94 -13.17 43.33
CA SER A 67 -53.00 -12.42 42.51
C SER A 67 -53.53 -11.06 42.11
N ASP A 68 -52.65 -10.07 42.08
CA ASP A 68 -52.89 -8.77 41.45
C ASP A 68 -51.75 -8.43 40.48
N SER A 69 -52.00 -7.55 39.52
CA SER A 69 -51.02 -7.20 38.49
C SER A 69 -50.77 -5.70 38.40
N GLN A 70 -49.49 -5.33 38.40
CA GLN A 70 -49.03 -3.96 38.12
C GLN A 70 -48.47 -3.89 36.71
N THR A 71 -48.92 -2.89 35.94
CA THR A 71 -48.33 -2.55 34.65
C THR A 71 -47.41 -1.34 34.80
N ILE A 72 -46.17 -1.47 34.37
CA ILE A 72 -45.16 -0.43 34.33
C ILE A 72 -44.82 -0.14 32.86
N TRP A 73 -44.83 1.13 32.46
CA TRP A 73 -44.41 1.56 31.13
C TRP A 73 -43.06 2.26 31.20
N VAL A 74 -42.08 1.73 30.46
CA VAL A 74 -40.78 2.37 30.26
C VAL A 74 -40.83 3.09 28.91
N ILE A 75 -40.61 4.39 28.90
CA ILE A 75 -40.74 5.23 27.71
C ILE A 75 -39.45 6.05 27.58
N ASP A 76 -38.91 6.09 26.37
CA ASP A 76 -37.82 7.00 26.01
C ASP A 76 -38.42 8.33 25.54
N CYS A 77 -38.23 9.37 26.35
CA CYS A 77 -38.72 10.71 26.07
C CYS A 77 -37.66 11.60 25.41
N VAL A 78 -36.44 11.12 25.22
CA VAL A 78 -35.41 11.89 24.52
C VAL A 78 -34.74 10.91 23.55
N PRO A 79 -35.42 10.51 22.47
CA PRO A 79 -34.86 9.55 21.53
C PRO A 79 -33.52 10.05 21.01
N PHE A 80 -32.61 9.11 20.81
CA PHE A 80 -31.30 9.41 20.27
C PHE A 80 -31.42 10.17 18.95
N SER A 81 -30.73 11.30 18.88
CA SER A 81 -30.64 12.09 17.66
C SER A 81 -29.22 12.62 17.54
N PHE A 82 -28.73 12.64 16.31
CA PHE A 82 -27.48 13.30 16.00
C PHE A 82 -27.63 14.12 14.73
N THR A 83 -26.82 15.18 14.61
CA THR A 83 -26.76 15.99 13.39
C THR A 83 -25.63 15.46 12.51
N PRO A 84 -25.94 14.88 11.34
CA PRO A 84 -24.92 14.34 10.45
C PRO A 84 -24.09 15.48 9.85
N GLN A 85 -22.78 15.49 10.12
CA GLN A 85 -21.86 16.47 9.55
C GLN A 85 -20.68 15.76 8.91
N GLY A 86 -20.56 15.91 7.59
CA GLY A 86 -19.41 15.45 6.83
C GLY A 86 -18.14 16.21 7.24
N ARG A 87 -17.04 15.48 7.40
CA ARG A 87 -15.75 16.07 7.75
C ARG A 87 -14.83 16.07 6.55
N SER A 88 -13.89 17.02 6.53
CA SER A 88 -12.81 17.05 5.55
C SER A 88 -11.47 17.01 6.28
N TYR A 89 -10.65 16.01 6.00
CA TYR A 89 -9.34 15.86 6.60
C TYR A 89 -8.40 15.11 5.67
N SER A 90 -7.10 15.18 5.95
CA SER A 90 -6.07 14.48 5.19
C SER A 90 -5.28 13.52 6.05
N ILE A 91 -4.91 12.37 5.48
CA ILE A 91 -4.09 11.36 6.14
C ILE A 91 -2.81 11.16 5.31
N SER A 92 -1.67 11.17 5.99
CA SER A 92 -0.36 10.82 5.42
C SER A 92 -0.11 9.32 5.58
N SER A 93 -0.91 8.49 4.91
CA SER A 93 -0.78 7.02 4.90
C SER A 93 -1.30 6.45 3.60
N CYS A 94 -0.83 5.26 3.21
CA CYS A 94 -1.19 4.65 1.92
C CYS A 94 -2.65 4.18 1.80
N ALA A 95 -3.36 4.11 2.92
CA ALA A 95 -4.77 3.76 2.96
C ALA A 95 -5.49 4.56 4.06
N PRO A 96 -6.78 4.87 3.88
CA PRO A 96 -7.61 5.37 4.95
C PRO A 96 -7.78 4.27 6.01
N ASN A 97 -7.17 4.44 7.19
CA ASN A 97 -7.33 3.49 8.30
C ASN A 97 -8.83 3.32 8.63
N SER A 98 -9.37 2.11 8.48
CA SER A 98 -10.78 1.80 8.79
C SER A 98 -11.09 1.96 10.28
N ASP A 99 -10.13 1.58 11.14
CA ASP A 99 -10.41 1.32 12.55
C ASP A 99 -10.46 2.56 13.45
N SER A 100 -9.74 3.62 13.09
CA SER A 100 -9.70 4.86 13.88
C SER A 100 -10.97 5.69 13.75
N ILE A 101 -11.68 5.55 12.62
CA ILE A 101 -12.83 6.40 12.27
C ILE A 101 -14.14 5.77 12.77
N VAL A 102 -14.28 4.44 12.72
CA VAL A 102 -15.43 3.72 13.31
C VAL A 102 -15.47 3.92 14.82
N LYS A 103 -14.33 3.84 15.50
CA LYS A 103 -14.22 4.14 16.95
C LYS A 103 -14.65 5.57 17.29
N PHE A 104 -14.53 6.51 16.36
CA PHE A 104 -14.91 7.91 16.58
C PHE A 104 -16.42 8.16 16.40
N ILE A 105 -17.09 7.49 15.46
CA ILE A 105 -18.56 7.56 15.35
C ILE A 105 -19.22 7.05 16.62
N PHE A 106 -18.65 6.03 17.27
CA PHE A 106 -19.18 5.54 18.54
C PHE A 106 -18.67 6.31 19.77
N ASN A 107 -17.80 7.31 19.59
CA ASN A 107 -17.40 8.24 20.64
C ASN A 107 -18.38 9.43 20.76
N ILE A 108 -19.64 9.21 20.34
CA ILE A 108 -20.75 10.11 20.63
C ILE A 108 -20.83 10.26 22.15
N ASP A 109 -20.70 11.52 22.59
CA ASP A 109 -20.82 11.90 23.99
C ASP A 109 -22.04 11.22 24.62
N SER A 110 -21.75 10.49 25.68
CA SER A 110 -22.51 9.41 26.32
C SER A 110 -23.80 9.85 27.03
N ALA A 111 -24.51 10.84 26.50
CA ALA A 111 -25.66 11.42 27.19
C ALA A 111 -26.99 10.69 26.90
N ASN A 112 -27.11 9.83 25.89
CA ASN A 112 -28.39 9.16 25.64
C ASN A 112 -28.34 7.92 24.72
N ILE A 113 -27.58 6.91 25.13
CA ILE A 113 -27.60 5.59 24.46
C ILE A 113 -28.55 4.60 25.16
N ASP A 114 -29.10 4.99 26.31
CA ASP A 114 -30.09 4.18 27.02
C ASP A 114 -31.33 4.05 26.12
N CYS A 115 -31.71 2.82 25.76
CA CYS A 115 -32.81 2.50 24.84
C CYS A 115 -32.54 2.65 23.33
N THR A 116 -31.28 2.61 22.91
CA THR A 116 -30.88 2.68 21.49
C THR A 116 -30.26 1.37 20.98
N PHE A 117 -30.35 1.11 19.68
CA PHE A 117 -29.63 0.01 19.03
C PHE A 117 -29.00 0.51 17.73
N LEU A 118 -27.79 1.05 17.87
CA LEU A 118 -27.05 1.69 16.78
C LEU A 118 -26.25 0.68 15.95
N SER A 119 -26.28 0.88 14.65
CA SER A 119 -25.38 0.27 13.68
C SER A 119 -24.88 1.32 12.70
N ALA A 120 -23.68 1.15 12.19
CA ALA A 120 -23.11 2.06 11.20
C ALA A 120 -22.38 1.24 10.14
N ASP A 121 -22.55 1.65 8.89
CA ASP A 121 -21.84 1.09 7.74
C ASP A 121 -21.41 2.23 6.80
N TYR A 122 -20.49 1.95 5.89
CA TYR A 122 -20.01 2.93 4.93
C TYR A 122 -19.69 2.33 3.55
N GLN A 123 -19.73 3.19 2.54
CA GLN A 123 -19.24 2.89 1.20
C GLN A 123 -18.23 3.95 0.75
N ASP A 124 -17.09 3.48 0.26
CA ASP A 124 -16.00 4.33 -0.22
C ASP A 124 -16.07 4.49 -1.74
N THR A 125 -15.91 5.73 -2.20
CA THR A 125 -15.67 6.04 -3.61
C THR A 125 -14.36 6.81 -3.75
N TYR A 126 -13.61 6.54 -4.81
CA TYR A 126 -12.26 7.07 -5.01
C TYR A 126 -12.24 8.02 -6.20
N LYS A 127 -11.55 9.14 -6.06
CA LYS A 127 -11.32 10.09 -7.15
C LYS A 127 -9.87 10.54 -7.16
N THR A 128 -9.21 10.40 -8.31
CA THR A 128 -7.91 11.04 -8.54
C THR A 128 -8.13 12.52 -8.81
N LEU A 129 -7.30 13.37 -8.22
CA LEU A 129 -7.31 14.80 -8.46
C LEU A 129 -6.02 15.16 -9.19
N PRO A 130 -6.06 15.28 -10.53
CA PRO A 130 -4.93 15.84 -11.26
C PRO A 130 -4.63 17.24 -10.70
N ASP A 131 -3.34 17.53 -10.49
CA ASP A 131 -2.82 18.83 -10.01
C ASP A 131 -3.07 19.16 -8.53
N SER A 132 -3.15 18.14 -7.67
CA SER A 132 -3.19 18.33 -6.21
C SER A 132 -2.05 17.59 -5.50
N ASN A 133 -1.63 18.03 -4.31
CA ASN A 133 -0.66 17.33 -3.46
C ASN A 133 -1.27 16.09 -2.75
N TYR A 134 -2.30 15.49 -3.35
CA TYR A 134 -3.03 14.33 -2.83
C TYR A 134 -3.00 13.23 -3.88
N CYS A 135 -2.76 12.00 -3.43
CA CYS A 135 -2.77 10.81 -4.28
C CYS A 135 -4.15 10.59 -4.91
N TYR A 136 -5.15 10.59 -4.03
CA TYR A 136 -6.55 10.44 -4.36
C TYR A 136 -7.36 10.91 -3.16
N VAL A 137 -8.62 11.23 -3.43
CA VAL A 137 -9.60 11.56 -2.41
C VAL A 137 -10.60 10.42 -2.30
N VAL A 138 -10.86 10.00 -1.07
CA VAL A 138 -11.90 9.04 -0.71
C VAL A 138 -13.11 9.82 -0.22
N TYR A 139 -14.23 9.64 -0.89
CA TYR A 139 -15.53 10.06 -0.38
C TYR A 139 -16.17 8.87 0.31
N ARG A 140 -16.20 8.90 1.64
CA ARG A 140 -16.78 7.86 2.47
C ARG A 140 -18.19 8.22 2.85
N ASN A 141 -19.15 7.52 2.27
CA ASN A 141 -20.57 7.71 2.52
C ASN A 141 -20.98 6.84 3.71
N TRP A 142 -21.25 7.47 4.84
CA TRP A 142 -21.71 6.81 6.06
C TRP A 142 -23.22 6.66 6.06
N LYS A 143 -23.66 5.54 6.65
CA LYS A 143 -25.05 5.27 6.98
C LYS A 143 -25.12 4.76 8.42
N VAL A 144 -25.77 5.54 9.28
CA VAL A 144 -25.98 5.18 10.68
C VAL A 144 -27.48 4.93 10.89
N ILE A 145 -27.80 3.82 11.55
CA ILE A 145 -29.18 3.38 11.79
C ILE A 145 -29.35 3.13 13.29
N ASP A 146 -30.37 3.74 13.88
CA ASP A 146 -30.93 3.31 15.16
C ASP A 146 -32.13 2.40 14.91
N TRP A 147 -31.94 1.10 15.09
CA TRP A 147 -32.96 0.09 14.87
C TRP A 147 -34.16 0.22 15.81
N CYS A 148 -34.02 0.96 16.91
CA CYS A 148 -35.11 1.21 17.85
C CYS A 148 -36.06 2.31 17.38
N GLN A 149 -35.59 3.19 16.49
CA GLN A 149 -36.37 4.29 15.91
C GLN A 149 -36.70 4.05 14.43
N PHE A 150 -35.89 3.25 13.75
CA PHE A 150 -35.95 3.06 12.30
C PHE A 150 -37.35 2.68 11.83
N ASN A 151 -37.88 3.48 10.90
CA ASN A 151 -39.16 3.21 10.27
C ASN A 151 -38.97 3.06 8.75
N PRO A 152 -39.16 1.86 8.17
CA PRO A 152 -38.96 1.64 6.75
C PRO A 152 -39.94 2.41 5.85
N LYS A 153 -41.04 2.94 6.42
CA LYS A 153 -42.02 3.77 5.70
C LYS A 153 -41.68 5.26 5.73
N ILE A 154 -40.78 5.69 6.62
CA ILE A 154 -40.38 7.09 6.80
C ILE A 154 -38.86 7.14 6.87
N PRO A 155 -38.18 7.29 5.72
CA PRO A 155 -36.72 7.16 5.60
C PRO A 155 -35.91 8.30 6.22
N GLU A 156 -36.53 9.16 7.03
CA GLU A 156 -35.89 10.26 7.77
C GLU A 156 -35.84 9.99 9.29
N ILE A 157 -36.45 8.90 9.76
CA ILE A 157 -36.51 8.56 11.20
C ILE A 157 -35.56 7.39 11.49
N GLY A 158 -34.68 7.59 12.47
CA GLY A 158 -33.75 6.56 12.93
C GLY A 158 -32.65 6.20 11.93
N ILE A 159 -32.43 7.05 10.92
CA ILE A 159 -31.40 6.87 9.89
C ILE A 159 -30.75 8.22 9.59
N TRP A 160 -29.44 8.19 9.42
CA TRP A 160 -28.65 9.38 9.15
C TRP A 160 -27.53 9.04 8.18
N GLU A 161 -27.38 9.90 7.17
CA GLU A 161 -26.38 9.74 6.11
C GLU A 161 -25.51 10.99 6.01
N PHE A 162 -24.21 10.81 5.85
CA PHE A 162 -23.25 11.89 5.64
C PHE A 162 -22.00 11.40 4.90
N THR A 163 -21.30 12.32 4.27
CA THR A 163 -20.08 12.00 3.52
C THR A 163 -18.87 12.64 4.19
N ASP A 164 -17.88 11.82 4.56
CA ASP A 164 -16.54 12.30 4.89
C ASP A 164 -15.71 12.40 3.60
N THR A 165 -14.94 13.49 3.49
CA THR A 165 -13.94 13.69 2.43
C THR A 165 -12.55 13.47 3.02
N ILE A 166 -11.89 12.38 2.60
CA ILE A 166 -10.60 11.95 3.14
C ILE A 166 -9.56 12.08 2.03
N ALA A 167 -8.66 13.03 2.17
CA ALA A 167 -7.61 13.26 1.19
C ALA A 167 -6.35 12.49 1.56
N ILE A 168 -5.94 11.53 0.73
CA ILE A 168 -4.77 10.72 0.98
C ILE A 168 -3.52 11.43 0.45
N LYS A 169 -2.50 11.56 1.30
CA LYS A 169 -1.19 12.10 0.95
C LYS A 169 -0.15 11.02 1.11
N ASP A 170 0.77 10.95 0.15
CA ASP A 170 2.09 10.41 0.38
C ASP A 170 3.07 11.58 0.46
N LEU A 171 3.99 11.51 1.42
CA LEU A 171 5.08 12.49 1.58
C LEU A 171 6.44 11.86 1.30
N ILE A 172 6.47 10.54 1.06
CA ILE A 172 7.66 9.79 0.75
C ILE A 172 7.77 9.75 -0.77
N LYS A 173 8.93 10.17 -1.27
CA LYS A 173 9.26 10.11 -2.69
C LYS A 173 9.59 8.67 -3.10
N PRO A 174 9.36 8.30 -4.37
CA PRO A 174 9.71 6.97 -4.85
C PRO A 174 11.22 6.73 -4.78
N THR A 175 11.63 5.48 -4.64
CA THR A 175 13.04 5.08 -4.66
C THR A 175 13.39 4.44 -6.00
N CYS A 176 14.31 5.07 -6.73
CA CYS A 176 14.85 4.53 -7.98
C CYS A 176 16.03 3.60 -7.71
N LYS A 177 15.95 2.38 -8.24
CA LYS A 177 17.05 1.41 -8.32
C LYS A 177 17.41 1.20 -9.77
N PHE A 178 18.70 1.22 -10.04
CA PHE A 178 19.25 1.05 -11.37
C PHE A 178 20.17 -0.15 -11.40
N ASN A 179 19.90 -1.06 -12.34
CA ASN A 179 20.72 -2.24 -12.56
C ASN A 179 21.37 -2.11 -13.94
N ILE A 180 22.68 -1.94 -13.95
CA ILE A 180 23.50 -2.04 -15.16
C ILE A 180 23.80 -3.52 -15.34
N GLY A 181 23.31 -4.11 -16.44
CA GLY A 181 23.65 -5.48 -16.82
C GLY A 181 25.05 -5.57 -17.44
N THR A 182 25.44 -6.76 -17.88
CA THR A 182 26.73 -7.00 -18.53
C THR A 182 26.83 -6.25 -19.86
N CYS A 183 27.95 -5.60 -20.14
CA CYS A 183 28.26 -5.17 -21.50
C CYS A 183 28.36 -6.39 -22.41
N HIS A 184 27.77 -6.32 -23.60
CA HIS A 184 28.04 -7.28 -24.66
C HIS A 184 28.65 -6.50 -25.82
N GLU A 185 29.93 -6.74 -26.12
CA GLU A 185 30.49 -6.29 -27.39
C GLU A 185 29.73 -7.00 -28.51
N ILE A 186 29.32 -6.23 -29.52
CA ILE A 186 28.76 -6.77 -30.76
C ILE A 186 29.78 -6.41 -31.82
N ASP A 187 30.17 -7.39 -32.65
CA ASP A 187 30.96 -7.19 -33.87
C ASP A 187 30.48 -5.93 -34.59
N SER A 188 31.24 -4.85 -34.46
CA SER A 188 30.81 -3.55 -34.97
C SER A 188 30.90 -3.55 -36.49
N ILE A 189 29.78 -3.29 -37.17
CA ILE A 189 29.85 -2.67 -38.49
C ILE A 189 30.12 -1.17 -38.25
N SER A 190 31.38 -0.86 -37.94
CA SER A 190 31.89 0.51 -37.93
C SER A 190 31.83 1.04 -39.37
N THR A 191 30.81 1.83 -39.68
CA THR A 191 30.72 2.58 -40.95
C THR A 191 31.35 3.97 -40.84
N SER A 192 31.73 4.43 -39.64
CA SER A 192 32.27 5.77 -39.41
C SER A 192 33.41 5.89 -38.37
N GLY A 193 33.97 4.78 -37.86
CA GLY A 193 35.07 4.81 -36.89
C GLY A 193 34.67 5.08 -35.44
N GLN A 194 33.37 4.99 -35.13
CA GLN A 194 32.83 5.07 -33.77
C GLN A 194 32.30 3.69 -33.36
N GLU A 195 32.81 3.17 -32.24
CA GLU A 195 32.44 1.88 -31.67
C GLU A 195 31.15 2.00 -30.83
N PHE A 196 30.33 0.95 -30.83
CA PHE A 196 29.05 0.90 -30.12
C PHE A 196 28.95 -0.42 -29.34
N HIS A 197 28.53 -0.38 -28.08
CA HIS A 197 28.31 -1.58 -27.25
C HIS A 197 26.84 -1.72 -26.86
N GLN A 198 26.39 -2.97 -26.78
CA GLN A 198 25.08 -3.30 -26.23
C GLN A 198 25.15 -3.23 -24.71
N ILE A 199 24.22 -2.48 -24.12
CA ILE A 199 24.09 -2.33 -22.67
C ILE A 199 22.66 -2.65 -22.25
N ASP A 200 22.53 -3.42 -21.17
CA ASP A 200 21.27 -3.63 -20.49
C ASP A 200 21.09 -2.57 -19.38
N LEU A 201 20.14 -1.65 -19.57
CA LEU A 201 19.84 -0.53 -18.67
C LEU A 201 18.42 -0.68 -18.13
N LEU A 202 18.27 -1.51 -17.09
CA LEU A 202 16.97 -1.83 -16.51
C LEU A 202 16.65 -0.91 -15.31
N LEU A 203 15.48 -0.28 -15.38
CA LEU A 203 15.01 0.67 -14.37
C LEU A 203 13.98 0.00 -13.45
N SER A 204 14.23 0.04 -12.14
CA SER A 204 13.31 -0.46 -11.13
C SER A 204 12.95 0.64 -10.16
N VAL A 205 11.67 0.96 -10.03
CA VAL A 205 11.19 1.97 -9.08
C VAL A 205 10.19 1.35 -8.12
N LEU A 206 10.38 1.65 -6.84
CA LEU A 206 9.53 1.19 -5.76
C LEU A 206 9.05 2.40 -4.95
N ASP A 207 7.82 2.31 -4.48
CA ASP A 207 7.21 3.31 -3.62
C ASP A 207 6.32 2.61 -2.58
N ASN A 208 6.15 3.21 -1.41
CA ASN A 208 5.37 2.63 -0.32
C ASN A 208 3.86 2.76 -0.54
N CYS A 209 3.39 3.80 -1.22
CA CYS A 209 1.95 4.02 -1.43
C CYS A 209 1.50 3.94 -2.89
N THR A 210 2.43 3.98 -3.84
CA THR A 210 2.15 3.89 -5.28
C THR A 210 2.60 2.53 -5.81
N VAL A 211 1.67 1.72 -6.30
CA VAL A 211 2.04 0.46 -6.94
C VAL A 211 2.82 0.74 -8.24
N PRO A 212 3.80 -0.10 -8.63
CA PRO A 212 4.71 0.19 -9.74
C PRO A 212 4.03 0.53 -11.06
N ASP A 213 2.84 -0.03 -11.33
CA ASP A 213 2.11 0.21 -12.57
C ASP A 213 1.60 1.66 -12.74
N PHE A 214 1.51 2.43 -11.65
CA PHE A 214 1.05 3.82 -11.63
C PHE A 214 2.18 4.85 -11.45
N ILE A 215 3.41 4.40 -11.24
CA ILE A 215 4.56 5.31 -11.19
C ILE A 215 4.83 5.79 -12.61
N ARG A 216 4.87 7.12 -12.79
CA ARG A 216 5.21 7.75 -14.05
C ARG A 216 6.72 7.91 -14.13
N LEU A 217 7.31 7.34 -15.16
CA LEU A 217 8.75 7.31 -15.33
C LEU A 217 9.19 8.03 -16.59
N GLU A 218 10.30 8.74 -16.48
CA GLU A 218 11.00 9.39 -17.56
C GLU A 218 12.51 9.19 -17.36
N TYR A 219 13.25 8.97 -18.44
CA TYR A 219 14.70 9.04 -18.40
C TYR A 219 15.25 9.96 -19.49
N SER A 220 16.44 10.48 -19.24
CA SER A 220 17.24 11.20 -20.21
C SER A 220 18.70 10.77 -20.14
N ILE A 221 19.40 10.78 -21.27
CA ILE A 221 20.83 10.43 -21.35
C ILE A 221 21.58 11.63 -21.94
N ASP A 222 22.62 12.05 -21.23
CA ASP A 222 23.70 12.92 -21.70
C ASP A 222 24.82 12.00 -22.21
N LEU A 223 24.97 11.93 -23.53
CA LEU A 223 26.00 11.13 -24.18
C LEU A 223 27.32 11.89 -24.12
N PHE A 224 28.40 11.15 -23.93
CA PHE A 224 29.75 11.67 -23.69
C PHE A 224 29.91 12.58 -22.45
N ASN A 225 28.85 12.75 -21.65
CA ASN A 225 28.86 13.58 -20.45
C ASN A 225 29.36 15.01 -20.77
N ASP A 226 28.83 15.57 -21.85
CA ASP A 226 29.23 16.88 -22.36
C ASP A 226 28.39 18.03 -21.77
N GLY A 227 27.41 17.68 -20.92
CA GLY A 227 26.50 18.61 -20.26
C GLY A 227 25.23 18.89 -21.06
N SER A 228 25.05 18.26 -22.22
CA SER A 228 23.85 18.35 -23.03
C SER A 228 23.04 17.05 -22.98
N VAL A 229 21.71 17.17 -23.00
CA VAL A 229 20.83 16.00 -23.01
C VAL A 229 20.53 15.62 -24.46
N ASP A 230 21.05 14.48 -24.89
CA ASP A 230 20.85 13.95 -26.25
C ASP A 230 19.58 13.12 -26.39
N CYS A 231 19.30 12.30 -25.37
CA CYS A 231 18.22 11.33 -25.40
C CYS A 231 17.21 11.60 -24.30
N ARG A 232 15.92 11.43 -24.59
CA ARG A 232 14.83 11.54 -23.61
C ARG A 232 13.67 10.61 -24.00
N VAL A 233 13.21 9.82 -23.04
CA VAL A 233 12.08 8.90 -23.21
C VAL A 233 11.14 8.98 -22.00
N GLY A 234 9.84 9.09 -22.27
CA GLY A 234 8.81 9.31 -21.26
C GLY A 234 8.17 10.70 -21.38
N PRO A 235 7.48 11.18 -20.34
CA PRO A 235 7.05 10.42 -19.18
C PRO A 235 5.92 9.45 -19.55
N LEU A 236 5.88 8.27 -18.93
CA LEU A 236 4.79 7.28 -19.10
C LEU A 236 4.65 6.38 -17.88
N THR A 237 3.45 5.87 -17.61
CA THR A 237 3.22 4.80 -16.63
C THR A 237 3.26 3.42 -17.29
N MET A 238 3.57 2.37 -16.53
CA MET A 238 3.63 1.00 -17.09
C MET A 238 2.26 0.56 -17.63
N ARG A 239 1.17 1.02 -17.00
CA ARG A 239 -0.20 0.79 -17.47
C ARG A 239 -0.46 1.45 -18.83
N GLU A 240 -0.03 2.69 -19.01
CA GLU A 240 -0.16 3.40 -20.30
C GLU A 240 0.66 2.72 -21.39
N PHE A 241 1.90 2.32 -21.08
CA PHE A 241 2.78 1.58 -21.98
C PHE A 241 2.18 0.23 -22.42
N LYS A 242 1.67 -0.56 -21.46
CA LYS A 242 0.96 -1.83 -21.74
C LYS A 242 -0.27 -1.65 -22.62
N ASN A 243 -0.93 -0.49 -22.53
CA ASN A 243 -2.08 -0.13 -23.38
C ASN A 243 -1.67 0.43 -24.75
N GLY A 244 -0.37 0.46 -25.08
CA GLY A 244 0.15 0.92 -26.37
C GLY A 244 0.21 2.44 -26.52
N ILE A 245 0.05 3.20 -25.42
CA ILE A 245 0.24 4.66 -25.44
C ILE A 245 1.74 4.93 -25.62
N LYS A 246 2.07 5.87 -26.49
CA LYS A 246 3.45 6.30 -26.73
C LYS A 246 3.84 7.42 -25.76
N PRO A 247 5.11 7.47 -25.32
CA PRO A 247 5.58 8.55 -24.48
C PRO A 247 5.59 9.89 -25.22
N GLN A 248 5.60 10.98 -24.46
CA GLN A 248 5.69 12.33 -25.01
C GLN A 248 7.02 12.56 -25.75
N PHE A 249 8.12 12.07 -25.17
CA PHE A 249 9.45 12.07 -25.74
C PHE A 249 9.87 10.63 -26.04
N SER A 250 10.48 10.43 -27.20
CA SER A 250 10.96 9.11 -27.67
C SER A 250 12.24 9.29 -28.51
N THR A 251 13.15 10.16 -28.06
CA THR A 251 14.30 10.61 -28.89
C THR A 251 15.51 9.67 -28.78
N ASN A 252 15.47 8.68 -27.89
CA ASN A 252 16.55 7.72 -27.75
C ASN A 252 16.54 6.69 -28.89
N LEU A 253 17.24 6.98 -29.98
CA LEU A 253 17.36 6.08 -31.14
C LEU A 253 18.32 4.91 -30.90
N PHE A 254 19.11 4.96 -29.82
CA PHE A 254 20.07 3.93 -29.43
C PHE A 254 19.40 2.79 -28.63
N ALA A 255 18.26 3.06 -27.99
CA ALA A 255 17.48 2.06 -27.26
C ALA A 255 16.84 1.03 -28.21
N ILE A 256 16.76 -0.23 -27.76
CA ILE A 256 16.03 -1.31 -28.43
C ILE A 256 14.57 -0.89 -28.68
N ASN A 257 13.97 -0.22 -27.70
CA ASN A 257 12.63 0.35 -27.81
C ASN A 257 12.62 1.80 -27.32
N ASN A 258 12.69 2.73 -28.28
CA ASN A 258 12.66 4.17 -28.01
C ASN A 258 11.35 4.70 -27.39
N ASN A 259 10.31 3.87 -27.28
CA ASN A 259 9.05 4.21 -26.62
C ASN A 259 8.94 3.66 -25.19
N ASN A 260 9.93 2.90 -24.71
CA ASN A 260 9.89 2.28 -23.40
C ASN A 260 10.71 3.09 -22.38
N PRO A 261 10.09 3.85 -21.46
CA PRO A 261 10.84 4.55 -20.42
C PRO A 261 11.34 3.61 -19.31
N PHE A 262 10.86 2.37 -19.21
CA PHE A 262 11.25 1.44 -18.13
C PHE A 262 12.50 0.61 -18.45
N ASP A 263 12.95 0.70 -19.69
CA ASP A 263 14.07 -0.06 -20.21
C ASP A 263 14.83 0.82 -21.21
N ALA A 264 15.99 1.30 -20.81
CA ALA A 264 16.87 2.08 -21.65
C ALA A 264 17.90 1.19 -22.37
N SER A 265 17.76 -0.14 -22.34
CA SER A 265 18.72 -1.05 -22.96
C SER A 265 18.84 -0.79 -24.46
N GLY A 266 20.06 -0.86 -24.99
CA GLY A 266 20.36 -0.35 -26.32
C GLY A 266 21.82 -0.45 -26.71
N GLN A 267 22.12 0.00 -27.93
CA GLN A 267 23.48 0.09 -28.48
C GLN A 267 23.96 1.53 -28.39
N TYR A 268 24.86 1.81 -27.46
CA TYR A 268 25.35 3.16 -27.19
C TYR A 268 26.81 3.31 -27.65
N PRO A 269 27.22 4.50 -28.08
CA PRO A 269 28.61 4.74 -28.46
C PRO A 269 29.53 4.56 -27.25
N VAL A 270 30.74 4.07 -27.49
CA VAL A 270 31.75 3.95 -26.43
C VAL A 270 32.09 5.33 -25.87
N GLY A 271 31.94 5.50 -24.56
CA GLY A 271 32.23 6.74 -23.84
C GLY A 271 31.61 6.76 -22.44
N ASP A 272 31.85 7.85 -21.72
CA ASP A 272 31.19 8.13 -20.44
C ASP A 272 29.84 8.81 -20.70
N HIS A 273 28.76 8.36 -20.05
CA HIS A 273 27.43 8.95 -20.20
C HIS A 273 26.80 9.20 -18.83
N ILE A 274 25.80 10.07 -18.77
CA ILE A 274 24.96 10.24 -17.58
C ILE A 274 23.52 9.90 -17.93
N LEU A 275 22.99 8.87 -17.28
CA LEU A 275 21.56 8.57 -17.28
C LEU A 275 20.90 9.31 -16.10
N SER A 276 19.94 10.16 -16.39
CA SER A 276 19.09 10.81 -15.39
C SER A 276 17.69 10.22 -15.45
N VAL A 277 17.15 9.82 -14.31
CA VAL A 277 15.84 9.18 -14.19
C VAL A 277 14.97 10.04 -13.29
N VAL A 278 13.76 10.33 -13.76
CA VAL A 278 12.73 11.05 -13.02
C VAL A 278 11.54 10.11 -12.82
N ALA A 279 11.25 9.79 -11.56
CA ALA A 279 10.09 9.01 -11.17
C ALA A 279 9.11 9.89 -10.41
N THR A 280 7.85 9.90 -10.83
CA THR A 280 6.75 10.59 -10.15
C THR A 280 5.74 9.56 -9.66
N ASP A 281 5.47 9.58 -8.37
CA ASP A 281 4.47 8.72 -7.75
C ASP A 281 3.02 9.18 -8.07
N GLY A 282 2.02 8.46 -7.57
CA GLY A 282 0.62 8.83 -7.79
C GLY A 282 0.16 10.08 -7.04
N CYS A 283 0.98 10.61 -6.13
CA CYS A 283 0.71 11.71 -5.21
C CYS A 283 1.44 13.00 -5.59
N GLY A 284 2.27 12.95 -6.63
CA GLY A 284 3.07 14.07 -7.13
C GLY A 284 4.45 14.19 -6.48
N ASN A 285 4.88 13.24 -5.64
CA ASN A 285 6.27 13.22 -5.17
C ASN A 285 7.19 12.78 -6.30
N VAL A 286 8.29 13.52 -6.47
CA VAL A 286 9.24 13.31 -7.55
C VAL A 286 10.59 12.91 -6.97
N GLU A 287 11.16 11.82 -7.47
CA GLU A 287 12.58 11.50 -7.29
C GLU A 287 13.33 11.69 -8.60
N SER A 288 14.46 12.40 -8.52
CA SER A 288 15.39 12.54 -9.63
C SER A 288 16.73 11.93 -9.22
N LYS A 289 17.21 10.97 -10.00
CA LYS A 289 18.47 10.27 -9.72
C LYS A 289 19.32 10.16 -10.97
N ASN A 290 20.58 10.54 -10.85
CA ASN A 290 21.56 10.43 -11.92
C ASN A 290 22.45 9.20 -11.66
N PHE A 291 22.77 8.49 -12.74
CA PHE A 291 23.63 7.33 -12.78
C PHE A 291 24.71 7.58 -13.82
N SER A 292 25.97 7.47 -13.41
CA SER A 292 27.11 7.55 -14.32
C SER A 292 27.31 6.20 -14.98
N ILE A 293 27.32 6.18 -16.31
CA ILE A 293 27.71 5.05 -17.13
C ILE A 293 29.15 5.35 -17.53
N GLN A 294 30.11 4.83 -16.78
CA GLN A 294 31.54 5.10 -17.01
C GLN A 294 32.21 3.93 -17.71
N ASN A 295 33.21 4.24 -18.54
CA ASN A 295 34.07 3.28 -19.21
C ASN A 295 33.27 2.12 -19.80
N MET A 296 32.66 2.37 -20.95
CA MET A 296 32.24 1.35 -21.92
C MET A 296 33.44 0.54 -22.46
N ILE A 297 34.32 0.10 -21.57
CA ILE A 297 35.60 -0.56 -21.79
C ILE A 297 35.69 -1.62 -20.71
N ASP A 298 35.96 -2.86 -21.10
CA ASP A 298 36.09 -3.99 -20.19
C ASP A 298 37.09 -3.69 -19.06
N SER A 299 36.59 -3.63 -17.83
CA SER A 299 37.35 -3.26 -16.62
C SER A 299 37.62 -4.44 -15.70
N ILE A 300 37.16 -5.63 -16.08
CA ILE A 300 37.38 -6.88 -15.36
C ILE A 300 38.32 -7.69 -16.24
N ASN A 301 39.50 -8.03 -15.73
CA ASN A 301 40.40 -8.88 -16.52
C ASN A 301 39.75 -10.26 -16.74
N PRO A 302 39.99 -10.90 -17.90
CA PRO A 302 39.51 -12.24 -18.19
C PRO A 302 39.83 -13.23 -17.08
N THR A 303 38.88 -14.12 -16.79
CA THR A 303 39.07 -15.16 -15.77
C THR A 303 39.72 -16.40 -16.39
N PRO A 304 40.99 -16.71 -16.08
CA PRO A 304 41.65 -17.91 -16.59
C PRO A 304 41.05 -19.17 -15.95
N PHE A 305 40.70 -20.14 -16.78
CA PHE A 305 40.36 -21.49 -16.35
C PHE A 305 41.25 -22.49 -17.09
N CYS A 306 42.30 -22.95 -16.41
CA CYS A 306 43.34 -23.78 -17.01
C CYS A 306 43.46 -25.17 -16.38
N GLN A 307 44.00 -26.12 -17.16
CA GLN A 307 44.32 -27.46 -16.67
C GLN A 307 45.46 -27.41 -15.64
N SER A 308 45.16 -27.80 -14.40
CA SER A 308 46.09 -27.78 -13.26
C SER A 308 46.80 -29.11 -13.00
N GLN A 309 46.58 -30.13 -13.84
CA GLN A 309 47.17 -31.45 -13.68
C GLN A 309 48.61 -31.50 -14.20
N THR A 310 49.42 -32.40 -13.63
CA THR A 310 50.77 -32.69 -14.13
C THR A 310 50.69 -33.26 -15.54
N ILE A 311 51.31 -32.58 -16.50
CA ILE A 311 51.44 -33.06 -17.87
C ILE A 311 52.84 -33.66 -18.04
N THR A 312 52.91 -34.92 -18.43
CA THR A 312 54.15 -35.61 -18.77
C THR A 312 54.23 -35.81 -20.28
N ILE A 313 55.23 -35.22 -20.91
CA ILE A 313 55.48 -35.38 -22.35
C ILE A 313 56.84 -36.07 -22.52
N PRO A 314 56.93 -37.16 -23.32
CA PRO A 314 58.21 -37.77 -23.65
C PRO A 314 59.10 -36.76 -24.37
N MET A 315 60.31 -36.55 -23.87
CA MET A 315 61.24 -35.59 -24.46
C MET A 315 61.63 -36.04 -25.88
N PRO A 316 61.44 -35.22 -26.91
CA PRO A 316 61.85 -35.57 -28.27
C PRO A 316 63.39 -35.56 -28.38
N PRO A 317 63.97 -36.31 -29.35
CA PRO A 317 65.42 -36.39 -29.56
C PRO A 317 66.11 -35.04 -29.83
N SER A 318 65.35 -34.04 -30.29
CA SER A 318 65.80 -32.66 -30.52
C SER A 318 66.07 -31.88 -29.22
N GLY A 319 65.63 -32.37 -28.06
CA GLY A 319 65.79 -31.72 -26.76
C GLY A 319 64.95 -30.45 -26.56
N CYS A 320 64.11 -30.07 -27.53
CA CYS A 320 63.23 -28.90 -27.45
C CYS A 320 61.77 -29.34 -27.56
N LEU A 321 60.91 -28.74 -26.74
CA LEU A 321 59.46 -28.98 -26.73
C LEU A 321 58.73 -27.64 -26.88
N THR A 322 57.71 -27.61 -27.73
CA THR A 322 56.82 -26.46 -27.91
C THR A 322 55.50 -26.73 -27.21
N LEU A 323 55.01 -25.75 -26.45
CA LEU A 323 53.72 -25.80 -25.75
C LEU A 323 52.89 -24.59 -26.17
N TRP A 324 51.63 -24.83 -26.53
CA TRP A 324 50.67 -23.76 -26.84
C TRP A 324 49.81 -23.51 -25.61
N ALA A 325 49.60 -22.24 -25.25
CA ALA A 325 48.77 -21.92 -24.09
C ALA A 325 47.31 -22.35 -24.31
N VAL A 326 46.79 -22.24 -25.53
CA VAL A 326 45.40 -22.64 -25.86
C VAL A 326 45.08 -24.09 -25.49
N ASP A 327 46.06 -25.01 -25.58
CA ASP A 327 45.90 -26.42 -25.23
C ASP A 327 45.60 -26.64 -23.73
N PHE A 328 45.87 -25.63 -22.90
CA PHE A 328 45.68 -25.66 -21.45
C PHE A 328 44.40 -24.95 -21.02
N ASN A 329 43.68 -24.32 -21.94
CA ASN A 329 42.43 -23.61 -21.64
C ASN A 329 41.25 -24.60 -21.50
N LEU A 330 40.63 -24.67 -20.33
CA LEU A 330 39.46 -25.51 -20.06
C LEU A 330 38.12 -24.77 -20.17
N GLY A 331 38.14 -23.49 -20.54
CA GLY A 331 36.95 -22.64 -20.62
C GLY A 331 37.11 -21.33 -19.89
N SER A 332 38.27 -20.68 -20.05
CA SER A 332 38.44 -19.29 -19.63
C SER A 332 37.36 -18.45 -20.28
N PHE A 333 36.86 -17.48 -19.53
CA PHE A 333 35.77 -16.63 -19.95
C PHE A 333 36.07 -15.21 -19.51
N ASP A 334 35.45 -14.28 -20.22
CA ASP A 334 35.45 -12.88 -19.89
C ASP A 334 34.00 -12.38 -19.89
N ASN A 335 33.74 -11.31 -19.16
CA ASN A 335 32.39 -10.72 -19.08
C ASN A 335 32.01 -9.93 -20.33
N CYS A 336 32.97 -9.33 -21.03
CA CYS A 336 32.68 -8.44 -22.16
C CYS A 336 33.45 -8.80 -23.45
N THR A 337 34.38 -9.75 -23.42
CA THR A 337 35.15 -10.27 -24.58
C THR A 337 34.63 -11.63 -25.06
N ALA A 338 34.44 -11.79 -26.37
CA ALA A 338 34.05 -13.07 -26.96
C ALA A 338 35.16 -14.14 -26.82
N LYS A 339 34.79 -15.41 -26.78
CA LYS A 339 35.72 -16.51 -26.48
C LYS A 339 36.85 -16.67 -27.51
N ASP A 340 36.56 -16.35 -28.76
CA ASP A 340 37.46 -16.40 -29.91
C ASP A 340 38.43 -15.22 -29.99
N GLU A 341 38.18 -14.15 -29.24
CA GLU A 341 39.06 -12.97 -29.15
C GLU A 341 40.02 -13.05 -27.96
N LEU A 342 39.81 -13.98 -27.02
CA LEU A 342 40.70 -14.18 -25.88
C LEU A 342 42.09 -14.71 -26.28
N ILE A 343 43.13 -14.00 -25.83
CA ILE A 343 44.53 -14.35 -26.06
C ILE A 343 45.09 -15.14 -24.86
N TYR A 344 45.58 -16.35 -25.14
CA TYR A 344 46.17 -17.26 -24.14
C TYR A 344 47.70 -17.23 -24.22
N TYR A 345 48.40 -17.05 -23.10
CA TYR A 345 49.86 -17.12 -23.08
C TYR A 345 50.43 -17.54 -21.73
N PHE A 346 51.72 -17.90 -21.71
CA PHE A 346 52.47 -18.20 -20.49
C PHE A 346 53.36 -17.02 -20.08
N ASP A 347 53.16 -16.49 -18.86
CA ASP A 347 54.01 -15.43 -18.31
C ASP A 347 55.21 -16.00 -17.54
N LYS A 348 56.42 -15.54 -17.91
CA LYS A 348 57.70 -15.92 -17.32
C LYS A 348 58.01 -15.22 -15.98
N LYS A 349 57.20 -14.26 -15.54
CA LYS A 349 57.61 -13.31 -14.48
C LYS A 349 57.52 -13.79 -13.02
N LYS A 350 56.91 -14.93 -12.69
CA LYS A 350 56.68 -15.24 -11.25
C LYS A 350 57.60 -16.27 -10.60
N ARG A 351 58.13 -17.30 -11.27
CA ARG A 351 59.13 -18.24 -10.70
C ARG A 351 59.92 -18.93 -11.83
N PRO A 352 61.24 -19.17 -11.69
CA PRO A 352 62.09 -19.72 -12.75
C PRO A 352 61.74 -21.16 -13.20
N TYR A 353 60.78 -21.83 -12.54
CA TYR A 353 60.43 -23.23 -12.80
C TYR A 353 58.93 -23.49 -13.01
N LEU A 354 58.11 -22.44 -13.18
CA LEU A 354 56.66 -22.58 -13.41
C LEU A 354 56.20 -21.71 -14.57
N LEU A 355 55.41 -22.29 -15.48
CA LEU A 355 54.65 -21.56 -16.49
C LEU A 355 53.37 -21.04 -15.84
N ASN A 356 53.15 -19.73 -15.86
CA ASN A 356 51.89 -19.14 -15.37
C ASN A 356 50.96 -18.94 -16.55
N PHE A 357 49.84 -19.66 -16.58
CA PHE A 357 48.80 -19.45 -17.59
C PHE A 357 48.07 -18.13 -17.34
N VAL A 358 47.99 -17.29 -18.37
CA VAL A 358 47.35 -15.98 -18.33
C VAL A 358 46.45 -15.82 -19.55
N VAL A 359 45.32 -15.16 -19.35
CA VAL A 359 44.36 -14.78 -20.39
C VAL A 359 44.31 -13.26 -20.46
N LYS A 360 44.25 -12.72 -21.67
CA LYS A 360 44.05 -11.31 -21.96
C LYS A 360 43.06 -11.12 -23.09
N ILE A 361 42.55 -9.90 -23.16
CA ILE A 361 41.84 -9.31 -24.29
C ILE A 361 42.89 -9.01 -25.38
#